data_AF-A0AA38ZQ42-F1
#
_entry.id   AF-A0AA38ZQ42-F1
#
_cell.length_a   1.000
_cell.length_b   1.000
_cell.length_c   1.000
_cell.angle_alpha   90.00
_cell.angle_beta   90.00
_cell.angle_gamma   90.00
#
_symmetry.space_group_name_H-M   'P 1'
#
loop_
_entity.id
_entity.type
_entity.pdbx_description
1 polymer ?
#
loop_
_entity_poly.entity_id
_entity_poly.type
_entity_poly.pdbx_seq_one_letter_code
_entity_poly.pdbx_strand_id
1 'polypeptide(L)'
;MFSKLLPIPGNFTTPSPSPTFPPLPNFPFHLKPFPHKFPSISQLSFPHYPHLPQASPSRNQQQEDEDEDEEEAQARAAVSEILKESGVSEEESVEIALNSPKYVKMLVDGVRDLEEWNAWKKGAEEAESFKEKVYGLAREKGDYGRLAFLESIGLSLSSALSVARYLSSESLPGLIEKVQFVKEMFFSEGDDEGFLGKNARRMMMHLSIPIDEDLQQTLSFFEKIEARRGGLDILCSKDASFGYLVESFPRLLLLSVESHLKPMMKFLEDIGVQRGSMRNVLLLYPPIIFYNIEKHIKPRLLAFEKIGAADKDLCRMLVKYPWIISTSIQENYEEILSFFYREKVPKSSVDSGIKSWPHLLGCSTSKLKLIVEQFGELDVGNKKLGQVIATSPQLLLQKPNEFLEVVSFLEELGFDRETVGRILGRCPEIFAANIEKTLKKKLEFLASIGISKDHLPRVIRKYPELFVSDINRTLLPR
;
A
#
# COMPACT_ATOMS: atom_id res chain seq x y z
N MET A 1 22.61 42.59 -54.77
CA MET A 1 23.27 43.03 -53.54
C MET A 1 23.40 41.82 -52.62
N PHE A 2 24.65 41.37 -52.43
CA PHE A 2 25.21 40.50 -51.38
C PHE A 2 24.30 39.40 -50.80
N SER A 3 24.47 38.08 -50.99
CA SER A 3 25.66 37.21 -51.05
C SER A 3 26.76 37.55 -50.03
N LYS A 4 26.84 36.74 -48.96
CA LYS A 4 28.11 36.34 -48.33
C LYS A 4 27.91 35.03 -47.56
N LEU A 5 28.72 34.07 -47.98
CA LEU A 5 28.88 32.70 -47.52
C LEU A 5 30.15 32.63 -46.63
N LEU A 6 30.21 31.58 -45.78
CA LEU A 6 31.39 30.90 -45.18
C LEU A 6 31.91 31.33 -43.78
N PRO A 7 32.55 30.42 -42.99
CA PRO A 7 32.65 28.95 -43.11
C PRO A 7 32.30 28.17 -41.82
N ILE A 8 32.00 26.88 -42.00
CA ILE A 8 32.01 25.86 -40.94
C ILE A 8 33.45 25.35 -40.80
N PRO A 9 34.09 25.40 -39.62
CA PRO A 9 35.27 24.61 -39.33
C PRO A 9 34.84 23.23 -38.83
N GLY A 10 35.28 22.19 -39.56
CA GLY A 10 35.30 20.84 -39.03
C GLY A 10 36.33 20.72 -37.91
N ASN A 11 35.96 20.00 -36.86
CA ASN A 11 36.90 19.27 -36.02
C ASN A 11 36.22 17.97 -35.60
N PHE A 12 36.62 16.88 -36.26
CA PHE A 12 36.41 15.52 -35.78
C PHE A 12 37.20 15.36 -34.49
N THR A 13 36.50 15.23 -33.37
CA THR A 13 37.08 14.66 -32.14
C THR A 13 36.36 13.35 -31.89
N THR A 14 37.10 12.26 -31.96
CA THR A 14 36.66 10.90 -31.70
C THR A 14 36.17 10.77 -30.26
N PRO A 15 35.03 10.10 -29.98
CA PRO A 15 34.71 9.70 -28.61
C PRO A 15 35.72 8.65 -28.16
N SER A 16 36.28 8.85 -26.97
CA SER A 16 37.07 7.85 -26.25
C SER A 16 36.25 6.57 -26.02
N PRO A 17 36.88 5.38 -26.03
CA PRO A 17 36.18 4.12 -25.82
C PRO A 17 35.69 4.02 -24.37
N SER A 18 34.42 3.66 -24.22
CA SER A 18 33.79 3.27 -22.96
C SER A 18 34.55 2.09 -22.34
N PRO A 19 34.69 2.00 -21.01
CA PRO A 19 35.36 0.87 -20.37
C PRO A 19 34.55 -0.42 -20.60
N THR A 20 35.19 -1.37 -21.27
CA THR A 20 34.70 -2.74 -21.48
C THR A 20 34.74 -3.48 -20.15
N PHE A 21 33.57 -3.76 -19.57
CA PHE A 21 33.46 -4.69 -18.44
C PHE A 21 33.66 -6.14 -18.94
N PRO A 22 34.37 -6.99 -18.18
CA PRO A 22 34.51 -8.41 -18.53
C PRO A 22 33.14 -9.10 -18.47
N PRO A 23 32.89 -10.12 -19.31
CA PRO A 23 31.63 -10.86 -19.29
C PRO A 23 31.49 -11.61 -17.95
N LEU A 24 30.29 -11.56 -17.39
CA LEU A 24 29.92 -12.33 -16.20
C LEU A 24 30.05 -13.84 -16.48
N PRO A 25 30.52 -14.65 -15.51
CA PRO A 25 30.60 -16.09 -15.68
C PRO A 25 29.20 -16.69 -15.89
N ASN A 26 29.08 -17.51 -16.94
CA ASN A 26 27.89 -18.31 -17.23
C ASN A 26 27.68 -19.33 -16.10
N PHE A 27 26.74 -19.07 -15.19
CA PHE A 27 26.22 -20.08 -14.27
C PHE A 27 25.08 -20.85 -14.97
N PRO A 28 25.22 -22.17 -15.19
CA PRO A 28 24.12 -22.95 -15.73
C PRO A 28 23.05 -23.15 -14.64
N PHE A 29 21.99 -22.34 -14.68
CA PHE A 29 20.78 -22.58 -13.90
C PHE A 29 19.98 -23.73 -14.52
N HIS A 30 20.35 -24.97 -14.20
CA HIS A 30 19.42 -26.09 -14.28
C HIS A 30 18.60 -26.13 -12.98
N LEU A 31 17.48 -25.39 -12.96
CA LEU A 31 16.43 -25.59 -11.96
C LEU A 31 15.79 -26.96 -12.21
N LYS A 32 16.20 -27.97 -11.41
CA LYS A 32 15.43 -29.21 -11.31
C LYS A 32 14.09 -28.89 -10.61
N PRO A 33 12.96 -29.45 -11.09
CA PRO A 33 11.66 -29.25 -10.44
C PRO A 33 11.68 -29.87 -9.03
N PHE A 34 11.17 -29.10 -8.06
CA PHE A 34 10.95 -29.58 -6.69
C PHE A 34 10.02 -30.81 -6.71
N PRO A 35 10.37 -31.93 -6.05
CA PRO A 35 9.45 -33.04 -5.94
C PRO A 35 8.31 -32.66 -4.98
N HIS A 36 7.10 -32.59 -5.52
CA HIS A 36 5.87 -32.61 -4.74
C HIS A 36 5.74 -33.95 -4.01
N LYS A 37 5.87 -33.94 -2.68
CA LYS A 37 5.18 -34.78 -1.68
C LYS A 37 5.82 -34.58 -0.30
N PHE A 38 5.12 -33.87 0.58
CA PHE A 38 5.38 -33.95 2.02
C PHE A 38 4.73 -35.23 2.57
N PRO A 39 5.44 -36.10 3.32
CA PRO A 39 4.81 -37.19 4.03
C PRO A 39 4.06 -36.67 5.27
N SER A 40 2.92 -37.29 5.57
CA SER A 40 2.09 -36.98 6.74
C SER A 40 2.87 -37.21 8.05
N ILE A 41 2.81 -36.26 8.97
CA ILE A 41 3.42 -36.37 10.31
C ILE A 41 2.50 -37.22 11.18
N SER A 42 2.64 -38.53 11.06
CA SER A 42 2.15 -39.48 12.06
C SER A 42 2.96 -40.76 11.88
N GLN A 43 3.75 -41.11 12.90
CA GLN A 43 4.70 -42.23 13.02
C GLN A 43 6.19 -41.87 12.84
N LEU A 44 6.72 -41.11 13.79
CA LEU A 44 8.11 -41.22 14.22
C LEU A 44 8.12 -41.42 15.74
N SER A 45 8.39 -42.65 16.18
CA SER A 45 8.66 -42.99 17.57
C SER A 45 10.12 -42.66 17.90
N PHE A 46 10.33 -41.69 18.80
CA PHE A 46 11.66 -41.31 19.30
C PHE A 46 12.11 -42.25 20.44
N PRO A 47 13.40 -42.62 20.52
CA PRO A 47 13.93 -43.33 21.69
C PRO A 47 13.89 -42.43 22.94
N HIS A 48 13.52 -43.01 24.07
CA HIS A 48 13.56 -42.37 25.39
C HIS A 48 14.98 -41.89 25.71
N TYR A 49 15.17 -40.57 25.74
CA TYR A 49 16.34 -39.96 26.37
C TYR A 49 16.10 -39.86 27.88
N PRO A 50 17.07 -40.24 28.73
CA PRO A 50 16.98 -39.96 30.16
C PRO A 50 16.97 -38.44 30.38
N HIS A 51 16.10 -38.00 31.28
CA HIS A 51 15.89 -36.60 31.66
C HIS A 51 17.22 -35.87 31.91
N LEU A 52 17.49 -34.83 31.10
CA LEU A 52 18.46 -33.79 31.44
C LEU A 52 17.92 -33.00 32.65
N PRO A 53 18.74 -32.69 33.66
CA PRO A 53 18.32 -31.83 34.76
C PRO A 53 18.03 -30.44 34.20
N GLN A 54 16.92 -29.84 34.62
CA GLN A 54 16.62 -28.43 34.39
C GLN A 54 17.77 -27.61 34.99
N ALA A 55 18.56 -26.96 34.13
CA ALA A 55 19.56 -26.00 34.57
C ALA A 55 18.82 -24.80 35.17
N SER A 56 18.99 -24.59 36.47
CA SER A 56 18.71 -23.29 37.09
C SER A 56 19.74 -22.29 36.54
N PRO A 57 19.38 -21.01 36.33
CA PRO A 57 20.36 -20.01 35.87
C PRO A 57 21.54 -19.99 36.83
N SER A 58 22.75 -19.96 36.29
CA SER A 58 23.96 -19.87 37.10
C SER A 58 23.99 -18.50 37.80
N ARG A 59 24.47 -18.41 39.04
CA ARG A 59 24.57 -17.13 39.78
C ARG A 59 25.29 -16.01 39.00
N ASN A 60 26.20 -16.36 38.09
CA ASN A 60 26.85 -15.40 37.20
C ASN A 60 25.93 -14.88 36.07
N GLN A 61 25.02 -15.70 35.55
CA GLN A 61 24.08 -15.25 34.51
C GLN A 61 23.03 -14.30 35.09
N GLN A 62 22.54 -14.57 36.30
CA GLN A 62 21.61 -13.65 36.98
C GLN A 62 22.25 -12.30 37.29
N GLN A 63 23.55 -12.29 37.60
CA GLN A 63 24.29 -11.07 37.89
C GLN A 63 24.63 -10.29 36.62
N GLU A 64 25.01 -10.97 35.53
CA GLU A 64 25.17 -10.35 34.22
C GLU A 64 23.85 -9.75 33.71
N ASP A 65 22.73 -10.46 33.81
CA ASP A 65 21.41 -9.96 33.41
C ASP A 65 20.96 -8.74 34.25
N GLU A 66 21.22 -8.74 35.57
CA GLU A 66 20.92 -7.60 36.46
C GLU A 66 21.77 -6.36 36.14
N ASP A 67 23.06 -6.55 35.85
CA ASP A 67 23.98 -5.47 35.47
C ASP A 67 23.60 -4.89 34.09
N GLU A 68 23.19 -5.72 33.12
CA GLU A 68 22.69 -5.24 31.82
C GLU A 68 21.39 -4.43 31.94
N ASP A 69 20.46 -4.87 32.79
CA ASP A 69 19.20 -4.16 33.05
C ASP A 69 19.45 -2.80 33.73
N GLU A 70 20.42 -2.72 34.65
CA GLU A 70 20.81 -1.47 35.31
C GLU A 70 21.48 -0.49 34.33
N GLU A 71 22.40 -0.97 33.48
CA GLU A 71 23.03 -0.16 32.43
C GLU A 71 22.02 0.38 31.42
N GLU A 72 21.06 -0.45 30.99
CA GLU A 72 20.01 -0.02 30.07
C GLU A 72 19.09 1.03 30.71
N ALA A 73 18.75 0.88 32.00
CA ALA A 73 17.99 1.88 32.75
C ALA A 73 18.75 3.21 32.87
N GLN A 74 20.05 3.17 33.16
CA GLN A 74 20.91 4.37 33.20
C GLN A 74 21.01 5.02 31.81
N ALA A 75 21.14 4.23 30.74
CA ALA A 75 21.18 4.73 29.37
C ALA A 75 19.85 5.40 28.97
N ARG A 76 18.70 4.82 29.31
CA ARG A 76 17.39 5.46 29.11
C ARG A 76 17.28 6.79 29.85
N ALA A 77 17.78 6.87 31.08
CA ALA A 77 17.79 8.11 31.85
C ALA A 77 18.66 9.18 31.20
N ALA A 78 19.83 8.82 30.66
CA ALA A 78 20.68 9.73 29.89
C ALA A 78 20.00 10.22 28.60
N VAL A 79 19.33 9.34 27.86
CA VAL A 79 18.56 9.72 26.66
C VAL A 79 17.43 10.68 27.00
N SER A 80 16.68 10.41 28.09
CA SER A 80 15.63 11.31 28.59
C SER A 80 16.19 12.70 28.92
N GLU A 81 17.38 12.79 29.52
CA GLU A 81 18.04 14.06 29.83
C GLU A 81 18.40 14.87 28.57
N ILE A 82 18.94 14.23 27.53
CA ILE A 82 19.25 14.88 26.25
C ILE A 82 18.00 15.39 25.54
N LEU A 83 16.91 14.62 25.61
CA LEU A 83 15.61 15.02 25.06
C LEU A 83 15.09 16.28 25.77
N LYS A 84 15.22 16.35 27.10
CA LYS A 84 14.83 17.53 27.89
C LYS A 84 15.66 18.76 27.55
N GLU A 85 16.97 18.62 27.39
CA GLU A 85 17.83 19.71 26.93
C GLU A 85 17.44 20.25 25.56
N SER A 86 16.88 19.38 24.72
CA SER A 86 16.37 19.71 23.39
C SER A 86 14.97 20.35 23.43
N GLY A 87 14.40 20.56 24.62
CA GLY A 87 13.12 21.24 24.86
C GLY A 87 11.91 20.30 24.94
N VAL A 88 12.11 18.99 25.07
CA VAL A 88 11.02 18.00 25.25
C VAL A 88 10.58 17.97 26.72
N SER A 89 9.29 17.75 26.99
CA SER A 89 8.78 17.62 28.36
C SER A 89 9.32 16.37 29.07
N GLU A 90 9.33 16.36 30.40
CA GLU A 90 9.80 15.21 31.20
C GLU A 90 9.01 13.93 30.90
N GLU A 91 7.69 14.02 30.80
CA GLU A 91 6.83 12.86 30.54
C GLU A 91 7.11 12.27 29.15
N GLU A 92 7.18 13.13 28.14
CA GLU A 92 7.41 12.72 26.76
C GLU A 92 8.85 12.24 26.52
N SER A 93 9.84 12.82 27.22
CA SER A 93 11.24 12.38 27.12
C SER A 93 11.42 10.95 27.66
N VAL A 94 10.76 10.62 28.77
CA VAL A 94 10.74 9.27 29.34
C VAL A 94 10.03 8.31 28.39
N GLU A 95 8.88 8.67 27.85
CA GLU A 95 8.14 7.83 26.90
C GLU A 95 8.96 7.56 25.62
N ILE A 96 9.61 8.58 25.05
CA ILE A 96 10.46 8.41 23.87
C ILE A 96 11.62 7.46 24.17
N ALA A 97 12.32 7.66 25.30
CA ALA A 97 13.46 6.82 25.68
C ALA A 97 13.05 5.35 25.88
N LEU A 98 11.87 5.10 26.48
CA LEU A 98 11.32 3.75 26.64
C LEU A 98 10.99 3.11 25.29
N ASN A 99 10.48 3.89 24.33
CA ASN A 99 10.09 3.43 23.01
C ASN A 99 11.24 3.42 21.98
N SER A 100 12.49 3.70 22.39
CA SER A 100 13.68 3.67 21.51
C SER A 100 14.76 2.67 21.94
N PRO A 101 14.43 1.37 22.12
CA PRO A 101 15.35 0.40 22.72
C PRO A 101 16.60 0.14 21.85
N LYS A 102 16.52 0.22 20.52
CA LYS A 102 17.69 -0.04 19.67
C LYS A 102 18.67 1.12 19.70
N TYR A 103 18.17 2.35 19.82
CA TYR A 103 18.99 3.54 20.01
C TYR A 103 19.69 3.50 21.38
N VAL A 104 18.95 3.16 22.45
CA VAL A 104 19.52 2.97 23.78
C VAL A 104 20.61 1.90 23.75
N LYS A 105 20.32 0.74 23.16
CA LYS A 105 21.31 -0.34 23.00
C LYS A 105 22.54 0.10 22.20
N MET A 106 22.36 0.85 21.10
CA MET A 106 23.48 1.39 20.32
C MET A 106 24.40 2.29 21.17
N LEU A 107 23.85 3.03 22.13
CA LEU A 107 24.65 3.86 23.03
C LEU A 107 25.37 3.01 24.09
N VAL A 108 24.67 2.03 24.69
CA VAL A 108 25.26 1.07 25.64
C VAL A 108 26.44 0.34 25.01
N ASP A 109 26.23 -0.27 23.84
CA ASP A 109 27.28 -0.98 23.09
C ASP A 109 28.46 -0.03 22.78
N GLY A 110 28.18 1.22 22.39
CA GLY A 110 29.21 2.22 22.10
C GLY A 110 30.04 2.64 23.32
N VAL A 111 29.44 2.71 24.52
CA VAL A 111 30.18 2.98 25.77
C VAL A 111 31.03 1.77 26.14
N ARG A 112 30.49 0.56 26.08
CA ARG A 112 31.23 -0.69 26.35
C ARG A 112 32.46 -0.82 25.44
N ASP A 113 32.31 -0.57 24.14
CA ASP A 113 33.42 -0.58 23.16
C ASP A 113 34.52 0.44 23.51
N LEU A 114 34.13 1.64 23.97
CA LEU A 114 35.08 2.69 24.39
C LEU A 114 35.80 2.32 25.69
N GLU A 115 35.11 1.68 26.63
CA GLU A 115 35.70 1.20 27.88
C GLU A 115 36.70 0.07 27.63
N GLU A 116 36.37 -0.88 26.76
CA GLU A 116 37.32 -1.92 26.33
C GLU A 116 38.57 -1.32 25.69
N TRP A 117 38.38 -0.34 24.79
CA TRP A 117 39.48 0.36 24.13
C TRP A 117 40.36 1.15 25.12
N ASN A 118 39.76 1.84 26.08
CA ASN A 118 40.46 2.61 27.10
C ASN A 118 41.19 1.71 28.11
N ALA A 119 40.57 0.58 28.49
CA ALA A 119 41.21 -0.45 29.31
C ALA A 119 42.49 -1.00 28.64
N TRP A 120 42.49 -1.12 27.32
CA TRP A 120 43.67 -1.55 26.55
C TRP A 120 44.79 -0.48 26.49
N LYS A 121 44.47 0.82 26.57
CA LYS A 121 45.45 1.93 26.44
C LYS A 121 46.19 2.33 27.72
N LYS A 122 45.73 1.88 28.90
CA LYS A 122 46.14 2.19 30.29
C LYS A 122 45.26 3.22 31.02
N GLY A 123 44.54 2.72 32.03
CA GLY A 123 44.71 3.13 33.43
C GLY A 123 43.89 4.33 33.93
N ALA A 124 42.63 4.05 34.29
CA ALA A 124 41.75 4.81 35.17
C ALA A 124 41.61 6.31 34.86
N GLU A 125 40.70 6.63 33.95
CA GLU A 125 39.98 7.92 33.98
C GLU A 125 38.85 7.85 35.04
N GLU A 126 38.41 9.04 35.46
CA GLU A 126 37.55 9.28 36.62
C GLU A 126 36.32 8.37 36.70
N ALA A 127 35.82 8.19 37.93
CA ALA A 127 34.60 7.44 38.23
C ALA A 127 33.35 8.19 37.73
N GLU A 128 33.27 8.44 36.43
CA GLU A 128 32.07 8.87 35.74
C GLU A 128 31.07 7.71 35.78
N SER A 129 29.84 8.02 36.16
CA SER A 129 28.74 7.05 36.12
C SER A 129 28.51 6.59 34.69
N PHE A 130 28.02 5.35 34.52
CA PHE A 130 27.70 4.83 33.18
C PHE A 130 26.69 5.74 32.45
N LYS A 131 25.71 6.29 33.19
CA LYS A 131 24.80 7.35 32.71
C LYS A 131 25.54 8.55 32.11
N GLU A 132 26.55 9.11 32.78
CA GLU A 132 27.30 10.28 32.29
C GLU A 132 28.08 9.95 31.01
N LYS A 133 28.67 8.76 30.93
CA LYS A 133 29.36 8.28 29.71
C LYS A 133 28.40 8.15 28.53
N VAL A 134 27.22 7.56 28.74
CA VAL A 134 26.17 7.45 27.72
C VAL A 134 25.72 8.84 27.27
N TYR A 135 25.52 9.75 28.22
CA TYR A 135 25.14 11.13 27.94
C TYR A 135 26.21 11.86 27.10
N GLY A 136 27.50 11.73 27.46
CA GLY A 136 28.63 12.28 26.71
C GLY A 136 28.68 11.75 25.26
N LEU A 137 28.59 10.43 25.09
CA LEU A 137 28.58 9.78 23.77
C LEU A 137 27.43 10.27 22.89
N ALA A 138 26.23 10.37 23.45
CA ALA A 138 25.06 10.83 22.70
C ALA A 138 25.15 12.32 22.32
N ARG A 139 25.80 13.16 23.15
CA ARG A 139 26.13 14.54 22.78
C ARG A 139 27.14 14.63 21.65
N GLU A 140 28.18 13.79 21.66
CA GLU A 140 29.19 13.75 20.60
C GLU A 140 28.60 13.37 19.24
N LYS A 141 27.61 12.46 19.23
CA LYS A 141 26.86 12.09 18.01
C LYS A 141 26.07 13.26 17.42
N GLY A 142 25.71 14.26 18.23
CA GLY A 142 25.08 15.49 17.77
C GLY A 142 23.68 15.32 17.16
N ASP A 143 22.99 14.21 17.45
CA ASP A 143 21.62 13.98 16.97
C ASP A 143 20.56 14.70 17.84
N TYR A 144 20.93 15.08 19.07
CA TYR A 144 20.09 15.74 20.07
C TYR A 144 18.74 15.05 20.27
N GLY A 145 18.75 13.71 20.38
CA GLY A 145 17.56 12.89 20.66
C GLY A 145 16.65 12.65 19.46
N ARG A 146 16.99 13.17 18.27
CA ARG A 146 16.19 12.94 17.04
C ARG A 146 16.11 11.48 16.65
N LEU A 147 17.20 10.73 16.81
CA LEU A 147 17.22 9.30 16.47
C LEU A 147 16.34 8.48 17.42
N ALA A 148 16.40 8.79 18.73
CA ALA A 148 15.52 8.19 19.72
C ALA A 148 14.04 8.46 19.38
N PHE A 149 13.71 9.72 19.06
CA PHE A 149 12.35 10.09 18.67
C PHE A 149 11.88 9.42 17.37
N LEU A 150 12.73 9.34 16.34
CA LEU A 150 12.36 8.68 15.08
C LEU A 150 12.17 7.17 15.27
N GLU A 151 12.96 6.52 16.13
CA GLU A 151 12.72 5.13 16.50
C GLU A 151 11.40 4.96 17.26
N SER A 152 11.09 5.85 18.22
CA SER A 152 9.88 5.75 19.03
C SER A 152 8.59 5.86 18.23
N ILE A 153 8.63 6.48 17.05
CA ILE A 153 7.49 6.56 16.12
C ILE A 153 7.44 5.39 15.11
N GLY A 154 8.33 4.40 15.24
CA GLY A 154 8.30 3.13 14.52
C GLY A 154 9.34 2.97 13.40
N LEU A 155 10.31 3.89 13.24
CA LEU A 155 11.37 3.71 12.24
C LEU A 155 12.43 2.72 12.75
N SER A 156 13.03 1.98 11.82
CA SER A 156 14.27 1.26 12.12
C SER A 156 15.41 2.26 12.35
N LEU A 157 16.42 1.90 13.15
CA LEU A 157 17.55 2.80 13.44
C LEU A 157 18.26 3.29 12.17
N SER A 158 18.39 2.44 11.14
CA SER A 158 18.99 2.84 9.84
C SER A 158 18.10 3.81 9.06
N SER A 159 16.78 3.59 9.07
CA SER A 159 15.80 4.50 8.50
C SER A 159 15.79 5.83 9.24
N ALA A 160 15.82 5.81 10.58
CA ALA A 160 15.89 7.00 11.43
C ALA A 160 17.14 7.83 11.12
N LEU A 161 18.31 7.20 10.96
CA LEU A 161 19.55 7.88 10.55
C LEU A 161 19.41 8.60 9.20
N SER A 162 18.79 7.95 8.22
CA SER A 162 18.54 8.54 6.90
C SER A 162 17.59 9.74 7.01
N VAL A 163 16.45 9.55 7.68
CA VAL A 163 15.40 10.57 7.83
C VAL A 163 15.89 11.76 8.66
N ALA A 164 16.63 11.54 9.75
CA ALA A 164 17.16 12.61 10.60
C ALA A 164 18.01 13.63 9.83
N ARG A 165 18.77 13.20 8.82
CA ARG A 165 19.56 14.10 7.96
C ARG A 165 18.69 15.10 7.20
N TYR A 166 17.52 14.66 6.73
CA TYR A 166 16.55 15.53 6.05
C TYR A 166 15.89 16.53 7.02
N LEU A 167 15.84 16.21 8.31
CA LEU A 167 15.16 17.01 9.35
C LEU A 167 16.12 17.86 10.19
N SER A 168 17.37 18.00 9.74
CA SER A 168 18.41 18.76 10.45
C SER A 168 18.04 20.22 10.74
N SER A 169 17.17 20.82 9.92
CA SER A 169 16.67 22.19 10.13
C SER A 169 15.51 22.31 11.11
N GLU A 170 14.88 21.20 11.52
CA GLU A 170 13.73 21.20 12.42
C GLU A 170 14.19 21.12 13.88
N SER A 171 13.50 21.85 14.76
CA SER A 171 13.64 21.66 16.21
C SER A 171 12.95 20.36 16.62
N LEU A 172 13.48 19.69 17.65
CA LEU A 172 12.88 18.44 18.12
C LEU A 172 11.43 18.63 18.64
N PRO A 173 11.12 19.66 19.45
CA PRO A 173 9.74 19.88 19.90
C PRO A 173 8.78 20.18 18.74
N GLY A 174 9.19 20.99 17.77
CA GLY A 174 8.37 21.28 16.58
C GLY A 174 8.15 20.04 15.69
N LEU A 175 9.14 19.14 15.64
CA LEU A 175 9.02 17.86 14.96
C LEU A 175 8.04 16.92 15.67
N ILE A 176 8.08 16.86 17.01
CA ILE A 176 7.16 16.08 17.84
C ILE A 176 5.72 16.55 17.63
N GLU A 177 5.45 17.86 17.80
CA GLU A 177 4.12 18.45 17.59
C GLU A 177 3.59 18.14 16.18
N LYS A 178 4.47 18.25 15.17
CA LYS A 178 4.11 17.94 13.78
C LYS A 178 3.77 16.47 13.59
N VAL A 179 4.55 15.54 14.15
CA VAL A 179 4.26 14.11 14.08
C VAL A 179 2.94 13.80 14.78
N GLN A 180 2.68 14.36 15.95
CA GLN A 180 1.41 14.20 16.66
C GLN A 180 0.25 14.67 15.78
N PHE A 181 0.36 15.86 15.17
CA PHE A 181 -0.65 16.39 14.26
C PHE A 181 -0.88 15.48 13.04
N VAL A 182 0.19 15.00 12.40
CA VAL A 182 0.07 14.10 11.25
C VAL A 182 -0.55 12.76 11.69
N LYS A 183 -0.16 12.18 12.83
CA LYS A 183 -0.79 10.97 13.36
C LYS A 183 -2.28 11.19 13.65
N GLU A 184 -2.68 12.37 14.12
CA GLU A 184 -4.09 12.71 14.32
C GLU A 184 -4.86 12.81 12.98
N MET A 185 -4.26 13.48 11.99
CA MET A 185 -4.81 13.60 10.64
C MET A 185 -5.04 12.24 9.97
N PHE A 186 -4.10 11.32 10.11
CA PHE A 186 -4.16 9.99 9.48
C PHE A 186 -4.90 8.94 10.33
N PHE A 187 -4.98 9.07 11.64
CA PHE A 187 -5.47 7.99 12.51
C PHE A 187 -6.37 8.48 13.64
N SER A 188 -7.22 9.47 13.35
CA SER A 188 -8.35 9.83 14.20
C SER A 188 -9.41 8.72 14.24
N GLU A 189 -10.20 8.68 15.31
CA GLU A 189 -11.18 7.61 15.55
C GLU A 189 -12.17 7.47 14.40
N GLY A 190 -12.33 6.22 13.94
CA GLY A 190 -13.20 5.85 12.84
C GLY A 190 -13.10 4.35 12.54
N ASP A 191 -14.25 3.66 12.69
CA ASP A 191 -14.42 2.24 12.40
C ASP A 191 -14.54 2.00 10.90
N ASP A 192 -13.49 2.26 10.12
CA ASP A 192 -13.47 1.86 8.71
C ASP A 192 -12.59 0.61 8.55
N GLU A 193 -13.22 -0.53 8.83
CA GLU A 193 -12.64 -1.87 8.75
C GLU A 193 -12.19 -2.23 7.32
N GLY A 194 -10.88 -2.33 7.12
CA GLY A 194 -10.29 -3.31 6.19
C GLY A 194 -10.43 -3.08 4.68
N PHE A 195 -10.79 -1.87 4.22
CA PHE A 195 -10.85 -1.58 2.78
C PHE A 195 -9.55 -1.04 2.18
N LEU A 196 -8.65 -0.41 2.96
CA LEU A 196 -7.41 0.17 2.44
C LEU A 196 -6.54 -0.88 1.76
N GLY A 197 -6.21 -1.97 2.46
CA GLY A 197 -5.37 -3.02 1.91
C GLY A 197 -5.97 -3.66 0.65
N LYS A 198 -7.30 -3.80 0.59
CA LYS A 198 -8.00 -4.29 -0.62
C LYS A 198 -7.88 -3.30 -1.79
N ASN A 199 -8.02 -2.00 -1.54
CA ASN A 199 -7.91 -0.98 -2.58
C ASN A 199 -6.47 -0.84 -3.08
N ALA A 200 -5.48 -0.88 -2.18
CA ALA A 200 -4.06 -0.91 -2.53
C ALA A 200 -3.71 -2.13 -3.39
N ARG A 201 -4.13 -3.34 -2.97
CA ARG A 201 -3.94 -4.57 -3.76
C ARG A 201 -4.57 -4.49 -5.15
N ARG A 202 -5.78 -3.91 -5.27
CA ARG A 202 -6.44 -3.70 -6.57
C ARG A 202 -5.65 -2.75 -7.46
N MET A 203 -5.14 -1.65 -6.92
CA MET A 203 -4.28 -0.75 -7.67
C MET A 203 -3.05 -1.50 -8.20
N MET A 204 -2.32 -2.20 -7.32
CA MET A 204 -1.13 -2.97 -7.71
C MET A 204 -1.42 -4.04 -8.77
N MET A 205 -2.56 -4.73 -8.68
CA MET A 205 -2.92 -5.80 -9.62
C MET A 205 -3.38 -5.27 -10.99
N HIS A 206 -4.07 -4.12 -11.00
CA HIS A 206 -4.79 -3.68 -12.18
C HIS A 206 -4.09 -2.58 -12.97
N LEU A 207 -3.25 -1.77 -12.32
CA LEU A 207 -2.47 -0.72 -12.99
C LEU A 207 -1.54 -1.35 -14.03
N SER A 208 -1.71 -0.97 -15.31
CA SER A 208 -0.98 -1.58 -16.42
C SER A 208 -0.60 -0.59 -17.52
N ILE A 209 -0.70 0.69 -17.25
CA ILE A 209 -0.18 1.77 -18.10
C ILE A 209 1.24 2.16 -17.67
N PRO A 210 2.00 2.89 -18.50
CA PRO A 210 3.15 3.66 -18.01
C PRO A 210 2.71 4.63 -16.91
N ILE A 211 3.43 4.66 -15.80
CA ILE A 211 3.06 5.44 -14.62
C ILE A 211 4.02 6.60 -14.38
N ASP A 212 3.49 7.69 -13.81
CA ASP A 212 4.30 8.83 -13.36
C ASP A 212 5.05 8.54 -12.03
N GLU A 213 5.93 9.46 -11.64
CA GLU A 213 6.76 9.32 -10.44
C GLU A 213 5.94 9.17 -9.16
N ASP A 214 4.82 9.89 -9.04
CA ASP A 214 3.97 9.86 -7.85
C ASP A 214 3.30 8.49 -7.67
N LEU A 215 2.79 7.91 -8.76
CA LEU A 215 2.28 6.53 -8.75
C LEU A 215 3.38 5.52 -8.47
N GLN A 216 4.58 5.69 -9.03
CA GLN A 216 5.71 4.80 -8.78
C GLN A 216 6.11 4.82 -7.30
N GLN A 217 6.20 6.00 -6.68
CA GLN A 217 6.46 6.13 -5.24
C GLN A 217 5.36 5.47 -4.40
N THR A 218 4.09 5.62 -4.82
CA THR A 218 2.94 4.98 -4.15
C THR A 218 3.00 3.45 -4.25
N LEU A 219 3.33 2.89 -5.42
CA LEU A 219 3.50 1.45 -5.59
C LEU A 219 4.67 0.93 -4.75
N SER A 220 5.82 1.60 -4.76
CA SER A 220 6.98 1.19 -3.96
C SER A 220 6.68 1.24 -2.45
N PHE A 221 5.86 2.20 -2.01
CA PHE A 221 5.34 2.22 -0.64
C PHE A 221 4.48 0.98 -0.34
N PHE A 222 3.55 0.60 -1.23
CA PHE A 222 2.73 -0.60 -1.04
C PHE A 222 3.55 -1.90 -1.08
N GLU A 223 4.47 -2.04 -2.03
CA GLU A 223 5.35 -3.21 -2.15
C GLU A 223 6.18 -3.41 -0.88
N LYS A 224 6.70 -2.32 -0.32
CA LYS A 224 7.45 -2.35 0.92
C LYS A 224 6.62 -2.86 2.10
N ILE A 225 5.35 -2.49 2.18
CA ILE A 225 4.42 -2.95 3.23
C ILE A 225 3.98 -4.40 2.96
N GLU A 226 3.64 -4.74 1.71
CA GLU A 226 3.20 -6.08 1.32
C GLU A 226 4.28 -7.14 1.61
N ALA A 227 5.57 -6.77 1.52
CA ALA A 227 6.70 -7.65 1.85
C ALA A 227 6.85 -7.95 3.36
N ARG A 228 6.06 -7.32 4.24
CA ARG A 228 6.15 -7.48 5.71
C ARG A 228 5.10 -8.45 6.24
N ARG A 229 5.30 -8.93 7.46
CA ARG A 229 4.35 -9.82 8.14
C ARG A 229 3.03 -9.09 8.40
N GLY A 230 1.96 -9.52 7.76
CA GLY A 230 0.65 -8.84 7.77
C GLY A 230 0.33 -8.09 6.47
N GLY A 231 1.30 -7.90 5.58
CA GLY A 231 1.12 -7.28 4.27
C GLY A 231 0.39 -5.94 4.31
N LEU A 232 -0.37 -5.62 3.26
CA LEU A 232 -1.12 -4.37 3.16
C LEU A 232 -2.25 -4.19 4.20
N ASP A 233 -2.56 -5.21 5.01
CA ASP A 233 -3.51 -5.04 6.13
C ASP A 233 -2.88 -4.17 7.24
N ILE A 234 -1.54 -4.05 7.27
CA ILE A 234 -0.80 -3.12 8.14
C ILE A 234 -1.23 -1.66 7.91
N LEU A 235 -1.72 -1.28 6.73
CA LEU A 235 -2.21 0.08 6.46
C LEU A 235 -3.37 0.49 7.40
N CYS A 236 -4.05 -0.47 8.03
CA CYS A 236 -5.10 -0.21 9.01
C CYS A 236 -4.55 0.02 10.44
N SER A 237 -3.27 -0.31 10.68
CA SER A 237 -2.61 -0.13 11.98
C SER A 237 -2.02 1.27 12.10
N LYS A 238 -2.39 2.01 13.15
CA LYS A 238 -1.95 3.39 13.42
C LYS A 238 -0.41 3.51 13.49
N ASP A 239 0.22 2.77 14.39
CA ASP A 239 1.65 2.96 14.66
C ASP A 239 2.54 2.32 13.59
N ALA A 240 2.18 1.13 13.09
CA ALA A 240 2.99 0.44 12.10
C ALA A 240 2.99 1.15 10.74
N SER A 241 1.82 1.62 10.26
CA SER A 241 1.75 2.28 8.95
C SER A 241 2.41 3.66 8.94
N PHE A 242 2.40 4.37 10.06
CA PHE A 242 3.03 5.68 10.17
C PHE A 242 4.54 5.62 9.98
N GLY A 243 5.22 4.66 10.63
CA GLY A 243 6.67 4.49 10.46
C GLY A 243 7.07 4.24 9.01
N TYR A 244 6.32 3.38 8.30
CA TYR A 244 6.54 3.14 6.87
C TYR A 244 6.24 4.37 6.01
N LEU A 245 5.21 5.14 6.34
CA LEU A 245 4.86 6.36 5.63
C LEU A 245 5.99 7.38 5.73
N VAL A 246 6.50 7.64 6.94
CA VAL A 246 7.62 8.58 7.16
C VAL A 246 8.88 8.09 6.47
N GLU A 247 9.15 6.79 6.51
CA GLU A 247 10.31 6.22 5.85
C GLU A 247 10.25 6.35 4.32
N SER A 248 9.07 6.17 3.72
CA SER A 248 8.87 6.31 2.27
C SER A 248 8.72 7.77 1.82
N PHE A 249 8.20 8.65 2.68
CA PHE A 249 7.89 10.05 2.37
C PHE A 249 8.41 11.00 3.46
N PRO A 250 9.73 11.06 3.71
CA PRO A 250 10.29 11.85 4.81
C PRO A 250 10.00 13.36 4.70
N ARG A 251 9.79 13.85 3.47
CA ARG A 251 9.40 15.25 3.20
C ARG A 251 8.05 15.63 3.83
N LEU A 252 7.21 14.65 4.19
CA LEU A 252 5.98 14.88 4.95
C LEU A 252 6.25 15.69 6.22
N LEU A 253 7.36 15.39 6.91
CA LEU A 253 7.75 16.04 8.15
C LEU A 253 8.41 17.42 7.95
N LEU A 254 8.56 17.88 6.71
CA LEU A 254 8.98 19.25 6.37
C LEU A 254 7.81 20.17 6.05
N LEU A 255 6.59 19.63 5.97
CA LEU A 255 5.41 20.44 5.68
C LEU A 255 5.00 21.29 6.89
N SER A 256 4.56 22.50 6.61
CA SER A 256 4.00 23.42 7.62
C SER A 256 2.63 22.94 8.08
N VAL A 257 2.44 22.83 9.39
CA VAL A 257 1.14 22.47 9.98
C VAL A 257 0.09 23.52 9.62
N GLU A 258 0.39 24.80 9.83
CA GLU A 258 -0.58 25.90 9.69
C GLU A 258 -0.88 26.28 8.24
N SER A 259 0.16 26.41 7.42
CA SER A 259 0.00 26.94 6.05
C SER A 259 -0.20 25.86 5.00
N HIS A 260 -0.10 24.57 5.36
CA HIS A 260 -0.20 23.48 4.40
C HIS A 260 -1.06 22.31 4.87
N LEU A 261 -0.72 21.65 5.98
CA LEU A 261 -1.44 20.44 6.42
C LEU A 261 -2.89 20.74 6.85
N LYS A 262 -3.11 21.78 7.67
CA LYS A 262 -4.47 22.22 8.05
C LYS A 262 -5.32 22.63 6.83
N PRO A 263 -4.82 23.47 5.90
CA PRO A 263 -5.54 23.76 4.66
C PRO A 263 -5.87 22.52 3.83
N MET A 264 -4.97 21.53 3.74
CA MET A 264 -5.25 20.28 3.02
C MET A 264 -6.39 19.49 3.67
N MET A 265 -6.37 19.34 5.00
CA MET A 265 -7.47 18.68 5.73
C MET A 265 -8.79 19.37 5.50
N LYS A 266 -8.82 20.70 5.68
CA LYS A 266 -10.03 21.50 5.47
C LYS A 266 -10.56 21.37 4.04
N PHE A 267 -9.67 21.41 3.05
CA PHE A 267 -10.06 21.22 1.67
C PHE A 267 -10.70 19.85 1.42
N LEU A 268 -10.12 18.77 1.98
CA LEU A 268 -10.70 17.43 1.87
C LEU A 268 -12.08 17.34 2.56
N GLU A 269 -12.26 18.01 3.70
CA GLU A 269 -13.57 18.13 4.38
C GLU A 269 -14.58 18.90 3.54
N ASP A 270 -14.16 20.03 2.93
CA ASP A 270 -15.03 20.90 2.12
C ASP A 270 -15.54 20.17 0.86
N ILE A 271 -14.77 19.25 0.28
CA ILE A 271 -15.23 18.38 -0.82
C ILE A 271 -16.03 17.15 -0.34
N GLY A 272 -16.21 17.00 0.97
CA GLY A 272 -17.06 15.98 1.60
C GLY A 272 -16.34 14.71 2.06
N VAL A 273 -15.01 14.69 2.15
CA VAL A 273 -14.27 13.57 2.75
C VAL A 273 -14.43 13.64 4.28
N GLN A 274 -14.96 12.58 4.87
CA GLN A 274 -15.11 12.49 6.33
C GLN A 274 -13.75 12.31 7.00
N ARG A 275 -13.61 12.84 8.23
CA ARG A 275 -12.36 12.76 9.01
C ARG A 275 -11.83 11.33 9.15
N GLY A 276 -12.71 10.36 9.45
CA GLY A 276 -12.35 8.94 9.54
C GLY A 276 -11.89 8.30 8.22
N SER A 277 -12.20 8.91 7.07
CA SER A 277 -11.80 8.43 5.75
C SER A 277 -10.62 9.21 5.15
N MET A 278 -10.10 10.25 5.82
CA MET A 278 -8.92 11.01 5.34
C MET A 278 -7.71 10.11 5.12
N ARG A 279 -7.50 9.17 6.04
CA ARG A 279 -6.44 8.18 5.96
C ARG A 279 -6.49 7.36 4.68
N ASN A 280 -7.68 7.09 4.16
CA ASN A 280 -7.84 6.33 2.92
C ASN A 280 -7.28 7.13 1.75
N VAL A 281 -7.61 8.43 1.67
CA VAL A 281 -7.10 9.34 0.63
C VAL A 281 -5.58 9.44 0.72
N LEU A 282 -5.06 9.67 1.91
CA LEU A 282 -3.64 9.96 2.11
C LEU A 282 -2.75 8.72 2.07
N LEU A 283 -3.19 7.57 2.57
CA LEU A 283 -2.40 6.33 2.51
C LEU A 283 -2.50 5.63 1.16
N LEU A 284 -3.62 5.77 0.43
CA LEU A 284 -3.76 5.17 -0.90
C LEU A 284 -3.09 5.98 -2.01
N TYR A 285 -2.72 7.24 -1.74
CA TYR A 285 -1.92 8.07 -2.64
C TYR A 285 -1.16 9.17 -1.87
N PRO A 286 -0.11 8.82 -1.10
CA PRO A 286 0.62 9.78 -0.27
C PRO A 286 1.10 11.06 -0.98
N PRO A 287 1.53 11.03 -2.26
CA PRO A 287 1.96 12.23 -2.95
C PRO A 287 0.96 13.38 -2.99
N ILE A 288 -0.35 13.12 -2.85
CA ILE A 288 -1.39 14.16 -2.79
C ILE A 288 -1.10 15.21 -1.72
N ILE A 289 -0.46 14.83 -0.61
CA ILE A 289 -0.16 15.74 0.50
C ILE A 289 0.85 16.80 0.09
N PHE A 290 1.64 16.60 -0.97
CA PHE A 290 2.64 17.57 -1.43
C PHE A 290 2.08 18.55 -2.47
N TYR A 291 0.82 18.37 -2.89
CA TYR A 291 0.24 19.17 -3.95
C TYR A 291 -0.26 20.53 -3.45
N ASN A 292 -0.16 21.53 -4.31
CA ASN A 292 -0.89 22.76 -4.14
C ASN A 292 -2.37 22.55 -4.51
N ILE A 293 -3.27 22.92 -3.60
CA ILE A 293 -4.71 22.70 -3.74
C ILE A 293 -5.25 23.41 -5.00
N GLU A 294 -4.93 24.68 -5.19
CA GLU A 294 -5.45 25.51 -6.28
C GLU A 294 -4.83 25.15 -7.64
N LYS A 295 -3.51 24.91 -7.65
CA LYS A 295 -2.77 24.70 -8.91
C LYS A 295 -2.82 23.26 -9.41
N HIS A 296 -2.93 22.28 -8.52
CA HIS A 296 -2.81 20.87 -8.89
C HIS A 296 -4.09 20.09 -8.60
N ILE A 297 -4.62 20.12 -7.37
CA ILE A 297 -5.74 19.24 -7.01
C ILE A 297 -7.02 19.69 -7.71
N LYS A 298 -7.44 20.96 -7.54
CA LYS A 298 -8.71 21.45 -8.11
C LYS A 298 -8.81 21.26 -9.63
N PRO A 299 -7.80 21.64 -10.45
CA PRO A 299 -7.89 21.43 -11.90
C PRO A 299 -8.07 19.96 -12.29
N ARG A 300 -7.40 19.04 -11.57
CA ARG A 300 -7.51 17.60 -11.83
C ARG A 300 -8.84 17.01 -11.36
N LEU A 301 -9.48 17.59 -10.34
CA LEU A 301 -10.85 17.22 -9.96
C LEU A 301 -11.87 17.75 -10.98
N LEU A 302 -11.73 18.99 -11.45
CA LEU A 302 -12.57 19.58 -12.49
C LEU A 302 -12.52 18.80 -13.81
N ALA A 303 -11.39 18.16 -14.11
CA ALA A 303 -11.28 17.29 -15.28
C ALA A 303 -12.31 16.15 -15.29
N PHE A 304 -12.87 15.74 -14.16
CA PHE A 304 -13.93 14.73 -14.07
C PHE A 304 -15.35 15.27 -14.34
N GLU A 305 -15.52 16.59 -14.51
CA GLU A 305 -16.79 17.14 -15.03
C GLU A 305 -17.09 16.61 -16.45
N LYS A 306 -16.04 16.28 -17.23
CA LYS A 306 -16.17 15.70 -18.58
C LYS A 306 -16.89 14.34 -18.63
N ILE A 307 -16.94 13.65 -17.48
CA ILE A 307 -17.70 12.38 -17.30
C ILE A 307 -19.00 12.59 -16.51
N GLY A 308 -19.36 13.85 -16.24
CA GLY A 308 -20.53 14.24 -15.46
C GLY A 308 -20.47 13.74 -14.02
N ALA A 309 -19.28 13.80 -13.39
CA ALA A 309 -19.11 13.51 -11.97
C ALA A 309 -19.49 14.76 -11.16
N ALA A 310 -20.41 14.63 -10.22
CA ALA A 310 -20.72 15.69 -9.26
C ALA A 310 -19.82 15.57 -8.02
N ASP A 311 -19.82 16.56 -7.13
CA ASP A 311 -18.99 16.57 -5.91
C ASP A 311 -19.11 15.28 -5.08
N LYS A 312 -20.32 14.73 -4.95
CA LYS A 312 -20.55 13.46 -4.25
C LYS A 312 -19.88 12.26 -4.92
N ASP A 313 -19.80 12.26 -6.26
CA ASP A 313 -19.07 11.24 -7.00
C ASP A 313 -17.57 11.42 -6.81
N LEU A 314 -17.06 12.65 -6.89
CA LEU A 314 -15.64 12.97 -6.68
C LEU A 314 -15.17 12.54 -5.29
N CYS A 315 -15.94 12.85 -4.24
CA CYS A 315 -15.65 12.39 -2.88
C CYS A 315 -15.56 10.87 -2.82
N ARG A 316 -16.57 10.15 -3.31
CA ARG A 316 -16.59 8.68 -3.33
C ARG A 316 -15.41 8.10 -4.10
N MET A 317 -15.04 8.72 -5.22
CA MET A 317 -13.92 8.33 -6.05
C MET A 317 -12.59 8.55 -5.31
N LEU A 318 -12.36 9.72 -4.72
CA LEU A 318 -11.14 10.05 -3.99
C LEU A 318 -10.90 9.18 -2.77
N VAL A 319 -11.94 8.87 -2.00
CA VAL A 319 -11.80 8.01 -0.80
C VAL A 319 -11.32 6.60 -1.17
N LYS A 320 -11.70 6.08 -2.34
CA LYS A 320 -11.34 4.70 -2.77
C LYS A 320 -10.16 4.64 -3.73
N TYR A 321 -9.96 5.71 -4.51
CA TYR A 321 -9.06 5.76 -5.66
C TYR A 321 -8.37 7.13 -5.74
N PRO A 322 -7.70 7.62 -4.67
CA PRO A 322 -7.15 8.98 -4.67
C PRO A 322 -6.08 9.19 -5.75
N TRP A 323 -5.38 8.13 -6.14
CA TRP A 323 -4.38 8.10 -7.22
C TRP A 323 -4.93 8.44 -8.61
N ILE A 324 -6.25 8.51 -8.79
CA ILE A 324 -6.86 8.89 -10.08
C ILE A 324 -6.52 10.32 -10.51
N ILE A 325 -6.07 11.16 -9.57
CA ILE A 325 -5.62 12.51 -9.87
C ILE A 325 -4.16 12.54 -10.34
N SER A 326 -3.47 11.41 -10.49
CA SER A 326 -2.11 11.43 -11.04
C SER A 326 -2.15 11.86 -12.51
N THR A 327 -1.03 12.40 -13.02
CA THR A 327 -0.95 12.91 -14.38
C THR A 327 -1.17 11.78 -15.40
N SER A 328 -0.50 10.64 -15.24
CA SER A 328 -0.60 9.54 -16.20
C SER A 328 -2.00 8.93 -16.28
N ILE A 329 -2.75 8.93 -15.17
CA ILE A 329 -4.15 8.46 -15.15
C ILE A 329 -5.07 9.43 -15.89
N GLN A 330 -4.87 10.73 -15.68
CA GLN A 330 -5.66 11.77 -16.36
C GLN A 330 -5.46 11.72 -17.88
N GLU A 331 -4.21 11.53 -18.32
CA GLU A 331 -3.84 11.40 -19.73
C GLU A 331 -4.42 10.14 -20.39
N ASN A 332 -4.51 9.02 -19.65
CA ASN A 332 -5.04 7.77 -20.18
C ASN A 332 -6.55 7.81 -20.47
N TYR A 333 -7.29 8.83 -20.02
CA TYR A 333 -8.72 8.97 -20.31
C TYR A 333 -9.02 8.95 -21.82
N GLU A 334 -8.24 9.68 -22.63
CA GLU A 334 -8.46 9.76 -24.07
C GLU A 334 -8.19 8.43 -24.77
N GLU A 335 -7.18 7.68 -24.30
CA GLU A 335 -6.88 6.34 -24.81
C GLU A 335 -8.02 5.35 -24.51
N ILE A 336 -8.57 5.39 -23.30
CA ILE A 336 -9.73 4.57 -22.91
C ILE A 336 -10.96 4.94 -23.75
N LEU A 337 -11.24 6.24 -23.93
CA LEU A 337 -12.35 6.68 -24.78
C LEU A 337 -12.17 6.23 -26.24
N SER A 338 -10.98 6.42 -26.79
CA SER A 338 -10.64 6.04 -28.16
C SER A 338 -10.80 4.54 -28.39
N PHE A 339 -10.36 3.72 -27.43
CA PHE A 339 -10.57 2.27 -27.46
C PHE A 339 -12.05 1.91 -27.52
N PHE A 340 -12.86 2.42 -26.58
CA PHE A 340 -14.28 2.08 -26.54
C PHE A 340 -15.10 2.68 -27.69
N TYR A 341 -14.64 3.80 -28.26
CA TYR A 341 -15.21 4.34 -29.49
C TYR A 341 -15.04 3.37 -30.67
N ARG A 342 -13.88 2.73 -30.80
CA ARG A 342 -13.63 1.71 -31.85
C ARG A 342 -14.49 0.46 -31.63
N GLU A 343 -14.72 0.09 -30.37
CA GLU A 343 -15.67 -0.97 -29.98
C GLU A 343 -17.15 -0.53 -30.09
N LYS A 344 -17.41 0.68 -30.61
CA LYS A 344 -18.73 1.28 -30.80
C LYS A 344 -19.58 1.30 -29.53
N VAL A 345 -18.92 1.46 -28.39
CA VAL A 345 -19.57 1.61 -27.09
C VAL A 345 -19.98 3.06 -26.90
N PRO A 346 -21.21 3.35 -26.44
CA PRO A 346 -21.64 4.71 -26.15
C PRO A 346 -20.76 5.39 -25.09
N LYS A 347 -20.29 6.62 -25.35
CA LYS A 347 -19.48 7.39 -24.40
C LYS A 347 -20.12 7.48 -23.01
N SER A 348 -21.43 7.70 -22.93
CA SER A 348 -22.16 7.78 -21.66
C SER A 348 -22.06 6.51 -20.80
N SER A 349 -21.95 5.34 -21.43
CA SER A 349 -21.73 4.07 -20.73
C SER A 349 -20.32 3.98 -20.17
N VAL A 350 -19.32 4.41 -20.95
CA VAL A 350 -17.92 4.47 -20.51
C VAL A 350 -17.75 5.45 -19.35
N ASP A 351 -18.31 6.65 -19.47
CA ASP A 351 -18.28 7.67 -18.42
C ASP A 351 -18.94 7.16 -17.12
N SER A 352 -20.06 6.45 -17.23
CA SER A 352 -20.74 5.83 -16.07
C SER A 352 -19.89 4.72 -15.43
N GLY A 353 -19.22 3.91 -16.25
CA GLY A 353 -18.26 2.91 -15.79
C GLY A 353 -17.07 3.53 -15.06
N ILE A 354 -16.50 4.62 -15.59
CA ILE A 354 -15.40 5.34 -14.95
C ILE A 354 -15.85 5.96 -13.62
N LYS A 355 -17.02 6.60 -13.56
CA LYS A 355 -17.54 7.20 -12.32
C LYS A 355 -17.78 6.21 -11.18
N SER A 356 -18.16 4.99 -11.53
CA SER A 356 -18.41 3.92 -10.56
C SER A 356 -17.15 3.11 -10.25
N TRP A 357 -16.22 3.00 -11.21
CA TRP A 357 -14.99 2.23 -11.09
C TRP A 357 -13.80 2.88 -11.83
N PRO A 358 -13.21 3.95 -11.25
CA PRO A 358 -12.10 4.69 -11.83
C PRO A 358 -10.85 3.88 -12.16
N HIS A 359 -10.72 2.67 -11.60
CA HIS A 359 -9.62 1.74 -11.93
C HIS A 359 -9.49 1.47 -13.43
N LEU A 360 -10.57 1.61 -14.21
CA LEU A 360 -10.52 1.53 -15.67
C LEU A 360 -9.45 2.46 -16.27
N LEU A 361 -9.26 3.64 -15.69
CA LEU A 361 -8.25 4.61 -16.15
C LEU A 361 -6.82 4.19 -15.85
N GLY A 362 -6.60 3.23 -14.95
CA GLY A 362 -5.29 2.64 -14.69
C GLY A 362 -4.92 1.50 -15.64
N CYS A 363 -5.84 1.08 -16.52
CA CYS A 363 -5.61 -0.08 -17.38
C CYS A 363 -5.18 0.32 -18.78
N SER A 364 -4.30 -0.49 -19.35
CA SER A 364 -3.95 -0.42 -20.76
C SER A 364 -5.08 -0.99 -21.61
N THR A 365 -5.26 -0.41 -22.79
CA THR A 365 -6.25 -0.88 -23.77
C THR A 365 -5.99 -2.32 -24.21
N SER A 366 -4.72 -2.76 -24.25
CA SER A 366 -4.34 -4.15 -24.52
C SER A 366 -4.86 -5.13 -23.47
N LYS A 367 -4.84 -4.75 -22.18
CA LYS A 367 -5.37 -5.57 -21.09
C LYS A 367 -6.90 -5.66 -21.16
N LEU A 368 -7.58 -4.54 -21.40
CA LEU A 368 -9.04 -4.49 -21.54
C LEU A 368 -9.53 -5.28 -22.76
N LYS A 369 -8.78 -5.23 -23.86
CA LYS A 369 -9.11 -5.95 -25.09
C LYS A 369 -9.29 -7.45 -24.87
N LEU A 370 -8.45 -8.07 -24.03
CA LEU A 370 -8.51 -9.52 -23.77
C LEU A 370 -9.90 -9.97 -23.30
N ILE A 371 -10.51 -9.23 -22.37
CA ILE A 371 -11.82 -9.59 -21.83
C ILE A 371 -12.97 -9.09 -22.73
N VAL A 372 -12.80 -7.96 -23.42
CA VAL A 372 -13.77 -7.46 -24.40
C VAL A 372 -13.94 -8.46 -25.56
N GLU A 373 -12.87 -9.11 -26.01
CA GLU A 373 -12.95 -10.17 -27.02
C GLU A 373 -13.79 -11.37 -26.54
N GLN A 374 -13.66 -11.76 -25.26
CA GLN A 374 -14.47 -12.84 -24.68
C GLN A 374 -15.96 -12.46 -24.60
N PHE A 375 -16.28 -11.20 -24.31
CA PHE A 375 -17.66 -10.72 -24.39
C PHE A 375 -18.18 -10.76 -25.85
N GLY A 376 -17.32 -10.44 -26.81
CA GLY A 376 -17.62 -10.56 -28.24
C GLY A 376 -17.98 -11.99 -28.68
N GLU A 377 -17.28 -13.01 -28.16
CA GLU A 377 -17.59 -14.42 -28.41
C GLU A 377 -18.99 -14.85 -27.91
N LEU A 378 -19.58 -14.07 -27.00
CA LEU A 378 -20.95 -14.27 -26.48
C LEU A 378 -21.97 -13.31 -27.12
N ASP A 379 -21.62 -12.67 -28.25
CA ASP A 379 -22.44 -11.64 -28.92
C ASP A 379 -22.77 -10.43 -28.02
N VAL A 380 -21.84 -10.07 -27.12
CA VAL A 380 -21.93 -8.90 -26.23
C VAL A 380 -20.91 -7.83 -26.67
N GLY A 381 -21.24 -7.15 -27.76
CA GLY A 381 -20.51 -5.98 -28.27
C GLY A 381 -21.32 -4.69 -28.24
N ASN A 382 -20.73 -3.59 -28.70
CA ASN A 382 -21.40 -2.30 -28.96
C ASN A 382 -22.25 -1.81 -27.76
N LYS A 383 -23.57 -1.66 -27.96
CA LYS A 383 -24.53 -1.22 -26.93
C LYS A 383 -24.65 -2.21 -25.76
N LYS A 384 -24.60 -3.53 -26.01
CA LYS A 384 -24.66 -4.55 -24.94
C LYS A 384 -23.41 -4.48 -24.07
N LEU A 385 -22.24 -4.29 -24.70
CA LEU A 385 -20.99 -4.03 -23.98
C LEU A 385 -21.10 -2.75 -23.12
N GLY A 386 -21.67 -1.68 -23.67
CA GLY A 386 -21.95 -0.47 -22.91
C GLY A 386 -22.85 -0.69 -21.69
N GLN A 387 -23.83 -1.60 -21.75
CA GLN A 387 -24.66 -1.97 -20.60
C GLN A 387 -23.83 -2.69 -19.53
N VAL A 388 -22.97 -3.63 -19.92
CA VAL A 388 -22.06 -4.33 -19.02
C VAL A 388 -21.13 -3.35 -18.32
N ILE A 389 -20.50 -2.43 -19.05
CA ILE A 389 -19.54 -1.45 -18.50
C ILE A 389 -20.22 -0.47 -17.54
N ALA A 390 -21.44 -0.04 -17.85
CA ALA A 390 -22.17 0.89 -16.98
C ALA A 390 -22.65 0.23 -15.68
N THR A 391 -22.87 -1.09 -15.69
CA THR A 391 -23.47 -1.83 -14.57
C THR A 391 -22.42 -2.56 -13.72
N SER A 392 -21.41 -3.14 -14.36
CA SER A 392 -20.35 -3.93 -13.71
C SER A 392 -18.99 -3.72 -14.40
N PRO A 393 -18.44 -2.49 -14.35
CA PRO A 393 -17.15 -2.17 -14.97
C PRO A 393 -15.98 -3.02 -14.45
N GLN A 394 -16.07 -3.56 -13.22
CA GLN A 394 -15.04 -4.41 -12.62
C GLN A 394 -14.77 -5.69 -13.42
N LEU A 395 -15.72 -6.17 -14.23
CA LEU A 395 -15.51 -7.33 -15.10
C LEU A 395 -14.42 -7.08 -16.13
N LEU A 396 -14.25 -5.82 -16.57
CA LEU A 396 -13.19 -5.46 -17.51
C LEU A 396 -11.78 -5.68 -16.95
N LEU A 397 -11.65 -5.89 -15.63
CA LEU A 397 -10.39 -6.10 -14.94
C LEU A 397 -10.10 -7.56 -14.61
N GLN A 398 -11.05 -8.47 -14.88
CA GLN A 398 -10.89 -9.90 -14.63
C GLN A 398 -9.95 -10.55 -15.66
N LYS A 399 -9.37 -11.67 -15.26
CA LYS A 399 -8.64 -12.52 -16.20
C LYS A 399 -9.64 -13.27 -17.10
N PRO A 400 -9.36 -13.42 -18.40
CA PRO A 400 -10.24 -14.18 -19.32
C PRO A 400 -10.63 -15.56 -18.80
N ASN A 401 -9.69 -16.30 -18.20
CA ASN A 401 -9.97 -17.65 -17.68
C ASN A 401 -10.98 -17.64 -16.52
N GLU A 402 -10.88 -16.68 -15.59
CA GLU A 402 -11.82 -16.57 -14.47
C GLU A 402 -13.25 -16.27 -14.97
N PHE A 403 -13.36 -15.46 -16.02
CA PHE A 403 -14.64 -15.20 -16.69
C PHE A 403 -15.17 -16.46 -17.40
N LEU A 404 -14.31 -17.17 -18.13
CA LEU A 404 -14.67 -18.39 -18.87
C LEU A 404 -15.09 -19.55 -17.95
N GLU A 405 -14.57 -19.62 -16.72
CA GLU A 405 -15.04 -20.58 -15.72
C GLU A 405 -16.52 -20.36 -15.38
N VAL A 406 -16.96 -19.11 -15.23
CA VAL A 406 -18.38 -18.80 -14.98
C VAL A 406 -19.23 -19.09 -16.22
N VAL A 407 -18.71 -18.81 -17.43
CA VAL A 407 -19.38 -19.19 -18.69
C VAL A 407 -19.59 -20.70 -18.75
N SER A 408 -18.54 -21.48 -18.50
CA SER A 408 -18.60 -22.96 -18.53
C SER A 408 -19.58 -23.50 -17.49
N PHE A 409 -19.59 -22.93 -16.28
CA PHE A 409 -20.56 -23.27 -15.25
C PHE A 409 -22.01 -23.03 -15.70
N LEU A 410 -22.29 -21.92 -16.39
CA LEU A 410 -23.63 -21.64 -16.92
C LEU A 410 -23.99 -22.60 -18.07
N GLU A 411 -23.04 -22.97 -18.92
CA GLU A 411 -23.24 -23.97 -19.97
C GLU A 411 -23.55 -25.36 -19.37
N GLU A 412 -22.88 -25.76 -18.29
CA GLU A 412 -23.15 -26.99 -17.54
C GLU A 412 -24.55 -27.00 -16.90
N LEU A 413 -25.13 -25.84 -16.59
CA LEU A 413 -26.52 -25.72 -16.17
C LEU A 413 -27.52 -25.83 -17.34
N GLY A 414 -27.04 -26.01 -18.57
CA GLY A 414 -27.86 -26.19 -19.76
C GLY A 414 -28.20 -24.89 -20.50
N PHE A 415 -27.45 -23.81 -20.29
CA PHE A 415 -27.58 -22.59 -21.10
C PHE A 415 -26.74 -22.68 -22.37
N ASP A 416 -27.33 -22.35 -23.51
CA ASP A 416 -26.56 -22.11 -24.74
C ASP A 416 -25.79 -20.79 -24.67
N ARG A 417 -24.76 -20.65 -25.51
CA ARG A 417 -23.91 -19.43 -25.56
C ARG A 417 -24.71 -18.15 -25.77
N GLU A 418 -25.75 -18.18 -26.61
CA GLU A 418 -26.61 -17.02 -26.84
C GLU A 418 -27.34 -16.59 -25.56
N THR A 419 -27.85 -17.56 -24.79
CA THR A 419 -28.49 -17.32 -23.49
C THR A 419 -27.50 -16.81 -22.46
N VAL A 420 -26.27 -17.35 -22.42
CA VAL A 420 -25.21 -16.83 -21.55
C VAL A 420 -24.90 -15.36 -21.89
N GLY A 421 -24.79 -15.02 -23.18
CA GLY A 421 -24.61 -13.62 -23.62
C GLY A 421 -25.76 -12.70 -23.23
N ARG A 422 -27.02 -13.17 -23.30
CA ARG A 422 -28.18 -12.44 -22.80
C ARG A 422 -28.16 -12.24 -21.28
N ILE A 423 -27.69 -13.24 -20.53
CA ILE A 423 -27.51 -13.14 -19.08
C ILE A 423 -26.42 -12.11 -18.77
N LEU A 424 -25.27 -12.14 -19.47
CA LEU A 424 -24.19 -11.17 -19.29
C LEU A 424 -24.65 -9.72 -19.51
N GLY A 425 -25.42 -9.46 -20.57
CA GLY A 425 -25.95 -8.12 -20.82
C GLY A 425 -26.98 -7.63 -19.78
N ARG A 426 -27.69 -8.55 -19.12
CA ARG A 426 -28.75 -8.21 -18.14
C ARG A 426 -28.28 -8.18 -16.69
N CYS A 427 -27.42 -9.10 -16.29
CA CYS A 427 -26.92 -9.30 -14.92
C CYS A 427 -25.43 -9.65 -14.94
N PRO A 428 -24.57 -8.71 -15.36
CA PRO A 428 -23.13 -8.95 -15.46
C PRO A 428 -22.48 -9.34 -14.12
N GLU A 429 -23.05 -8.93 -12.98
CA GLU A 429 -22.54 -9.25 -11.64
C GLU A 429 -22.41 -10.76 -11.37
N ILE A 430 -23.18 -11.60 -12.08
CA ILE A 430 -23.08 -13.06 -12.01
C ILE A 430 -21.67 -13.52 -12.39
N PHE A 431 -21.07 -12.89 -13.40
CA PHE A 431 -19.73 -13.20 -13.90
C PHE A 431 -18.62 -12.68 -12.97
N ALA A 432 -18.97 -11.82 -12.01
CA ALA A 432 -18.07 -11.40 -10.94
C ALA A 432 -18.16 -12.31 -9.69
N ALA A 433 -19.14 -13.21 -9.63
CA ALA A 433 -19.43 -14.01 -8.46
C ALA A 433 -18.55 -15.26 -8.38
N ASN A 434 -18.26 -15.71 -7.15
CA ASN A 434 -17.58 -16.97 -6.93
C ASN A 434 -18.53 -18.16 -7.13
N ILE A 435 -18.14 -19.13 -7.95
CA ILE A 435 -18.96 -20.29 -8.31
C ILE A 435 -19.37 -21.09 -7.05
N GLU A 436 -18.40 -21.52 -6.25
CA GLU A 436 -18.64 -22.37 -5.09
C GLU A 436 -19.32 -21.62 -3.93
N LYS A 437 -18.80 -20.45 -3.58
CA LYS A 437 -19.25 -19.70 -2.39
C LYS A 437 -20.55 -18.95 -2.62
N THR A 438 -20.91 -18.64 -3.87
CA THR A 438 -22.07 -17.81 -4.19
C THR A 438 -23.05 -18.52 -5.10
N LEU A 439 -22.66 -18.90 -6.32
CA LEU A 439 -23.60 -19.38 -7.33
C LEU A 439 -24.22 -20.74 -6.94
N LYS A 440 -23.40 -21.73 -6.59
CA LYS A 440 -23.88 -23.06 -6.17
C LYS A 440 -24.77 -23.01 -4.93
N LYS A 441 -24.39 -22.24 -3.90
CA LYS A 441 -25.21 -22.05 -2.70
C LYS A 441 -26.59 -21.47 -3.02
N LYS A 442 -26.68 -20.56 -3.99
CA LYS A 442 -27.97 -20.00 -4.44
C LYS A 442 -28.80 -21.03 -5.19
N LEU A 443 -28.20 -21.88 -6.02
CA LEU A 443 -28.92 -23.00 -6.65
C LEU A 443 -29.44 -24.01 -5.62
N GLU A 444 -28.62 -24.36 -4.63
CA GLU A 444 -29.01 -25.25 -3.53
C GLU A 444 -30.16 -24.67 -2.71
N PHE A 445 -30.10 -23.37 -2.41
CA PHE A 445 -31.21 -22.67 -1.75
C PHE A 445 -32.48 -22.67 -2.59
N LEU A 446 -32.41 -22.37 -3.89
CA LEU A 446 -33.57 -22.43 -4.77
C LEU A 446 -34.18 -23.84 -4.84
N ALA A 447 -33.33 -24.87 -4.82
CA ALA A 447 -33.79 -26.25 -4.73
C ALA A 447 -34.44 -26.58 -3.38
N SER A 448 -33.90 -26.07 -2.27
CA SER A 448 -34.45 -26.33 -0.93
C SER A 448 -35.81 -25.69 -0.69
N ILE A 449 -36.12 -24.58 -1.39
CA ILE A 449 -37.46 -23.97 -1.37
C ILE A 449 -38.44 -24.60 -2.37
N GLY A 450 -38.07 -25.72 -3.01
CA GLY A 450 -38.97 -26.56 -3.80
C GLY A 450 -38.87 -26.39 -5.32
N ILE A 451 -37.89 -25.64 -5.86
CA ILE A 451 -37.68 -25.57 -7.30
C ILE A 451 -36.92 -26.82 -7.75
N SER A 452 -37.55 -27.68 -8.55
CA SER A 452 -36.88 -28.86 -9.12
C SER A 452 -35.62 -28.47 -9.89
N LYS A 453 -34.57 -29.29 -9.81
CA LYS A 453 -33.30 -29.08 -10.53
C LYS A 453 -33.52 -28.93 -12.04
N ASP A 454 -34.48 -29.65 -12.61
CA ASP A 454 -34.83 -29.58 -14.03
C ASP A 454 -35.51 -28.25 -14.42
N HIS A 455 -36.07 -27.53 -13.46
CA HIS A 455 -36.70 -26.23 -13.66
C HIS A 455 -35.78 -25.05 -13.36
N LEU A 456 -34.67 -25.26 -12.64
CA LEU A 456 -33.70 -24.21 -12.31
C LEU A 456 -33.21 -23.44 -13.54
N PRO A 457 -32.80 -24.08 -14.66
CA PRO A 457 -32.33 -23.33 -15.82
C PRO A 457 -33.40 -22.39 -16.38
N ARG A 458 -34.66 -22.86 -16.43
CA ARG A 458 -35.78 -22.06 -16.91
C ARG A 458 -36.08 -20.86 -16.00
N VAL A 459 -35.99 -21.05 -14.68
CA VAL A 459 -36.19 -19.99 -13.68
C VAL A 459 -35.08 -18.95 -13.79
N ILE A 460 -33.82 -19.38 -13.76
CA ILE A 460 -32.64 -18.51 -13.83
C ILE A 460 -32.58 -17.73 -15.14
N ARG A 461 -32.92 -18.34 -16.28
CA ARG A 461 -33.00 -17.60 -17.56
C ARG A 461 -33.99 -16.44 -17.51
N LYS A 462 -35.11 -16.63 -16.80
CA LYS A 462 -36.16 -15.61 -16.67
C LYS A 462 -35.78 -14.55 -15.64
N TYR A 463 -35.18 -14.99 -14.54
CA TYR A 463 -34.83 -14.18 -13.36
C TYR A 463 -33.36 -14.39 -12.95
N PRO A 464 -32.37 -13.95 -13.77
CA PRO A 464 -30.96 -14.06 -13.44
C PRO A 464 -30.59 -13.31 -12.15
N GLU A 465 -31.39 -12.30 -11.78
CA GLU A 465 -31.21 -11.48 -10.57
C GLU A 465 -31.25 -12.32 -9.27
N LEU A 466 -31.81 -13.53 -9.31
CA LEU A 466 -31.78 -14.48 -8.20
C LEU A 466 -30.35 -14.85 -7.81
N PHE A 467 -29.41 -14.88 -8.76
CA PHE A 467 -28.00 -15.18 -8.48
C PHE A 467 -27.25 -14.06 -7.76
N VAL A 468 -27.79 -12.85 -7.73
CA VAL A 468 -27.11 -11.68 -7.12
C VAL A 468 -27.86 -11.18 -5.88
N SER A 469 -29.14 -11.51 -5.75
CA SER A 469 -29.97 -11.20 -4.58
C SER A 469 -29.47 -11.87 -3.29
N ASP A 470 -29.59 -11.18 -2.16
CA ASP A 470 -29.25 -11.72 -0.85
C ASP A 470 -30.30 -12.75 -0.39
N ILE A 471 -29.85 -13.92 0.07
CA ILE A 471 -30.74 -15.01 0.47
C ILE A 471 -31.60 -14.60 1.67
N ASN A 472 -30.96 -14.09 2.73
CA ASN A 472 -31.61 -13.84 4.01
C ASN A 472 -32.51 -12.60 3.96
N ARG A 473 -32.14 -11.60 3.17
CA ARG A 473 -32.83 -10.31 3.10
C ARG A 473 -33.89 -10.27 2.00
N THR A 474 -33.68 -10.97 0.89
CA THR A 474 -34.49 -10.81 -0.33
C THR A 474 -35.20 -12.08 -0.76
N LEU A 475 -34.55 -13.25 -0.67
CA LEU A 475 -35.08 -14.48 -1.26
C LEU A 475 -35.90 -15.36 -0.31
N LEU A 476 -35.79 -15.16 1.01
CA LEU A 476 -36.67 -15.82 1.96
C LEU A 476 -38.13 -15.34 1.79
N PRO A 477 -39.10 -16.26 1.72
CA PRO A 477 -40.51 -15.91 1.80
C PRO A 477 -40.77 -15.11 3.09
N ARG A 478 -41.47 -13.98 2.98
CA ARG A 478 -41.86 -13.15 4.12
C ARG A 478 -43.09 -13.69 4.81
#